data_AF-A0A7Y0BYQ2-F1
#
_entry.id   AF-A0A7Y0BYQ2-F1
#
_cell.length_a   1.000
_cell.length_b   1.000
_cell.length_c   1.000
_cell.angle_alpha   90.00
_cell.angle_beta   90.00
_cell.angle_gamma   90.00
#
_symmetry.space_group_name_H-M   'P 1'
#
loop_
_entity.id
_entity.type
_entity.pdbx_description
1 polymer ?
#
loop_
_entity_poly.entity_id
_entity_poly.type
_entity_poly.pdbx_seq_one_letter_code
_entity_poly.pdbx_strand_id
1 'polypeptide(L)'
;MNRKLALALVIFLLGAGSASAQEITFRKDIAPLWHAKCSVCHNDSAPERADFLLDEKGFEAKLKGPRMDTYERFIAFVAWPDTGALMRRLDDGTSPNAGGKPGNMYQNLGSTDAERAANLKIFKAWVGEGAWNLNRWEKRKDVAAVTKDQLDKIKIKY
;
A
#
# COMPACT_ATOMS: atom_id res chain seq x y z
N MET A 1 -21.72 11.48 -68.54
CA MET A 1 -22.76 10.84 -67.71
C MET A 1 -22.13 9.64 -67.03
N ASN A 2 -21.96 9.68 -65.70
CA ASN A 2 -22.04 8.53 -64.80
C ASN A 2 -21.89 9.04 -63.35
N ARG A 3 -23.06 9.44 -62.82
CA ARG A 3 -23.33 9.52 -61.39
C ARG A 3 -23.15 8.13 -60.80
N LYS A 4 -22.61 8.07 -59.58
CA LYS A 4 -22.51 6.94 -58.63
C LYS A 4 -21.05 6.54 -58.38
N LEU A 5 -20.45 7.15 -57.36
CA LEU A 5 -20.08 6.43 -56.14
C LEU A 5 -19.73 7.51 -55.10
N ALA A 6 -20.75 7.85 -54.32
CA ALA A 6 -20.61 8.72 -53.17
C ALA A 6 -20.00 7.92 -52.01
N LEU A 7 -19.01 8.54 -51.37
CA LEU A 7 -18.86 8.62 -49.92
C LEU A 7 -18.88 7.28 -49.13
N ALA A 8 -17.70 6.78 -48.79
CA ALA A 8 -17.52 5.87 -47.66
C ALA A 8 -16.38 6.41 -46.77
N LEU A 9 -16.65 7.53 -46.10
CA LEU A 9 -15.85 7.99 -44.96
C LEU A 9 -16.30 7.17 -43.74
N VAL A 10 -15.63 6.05 -43.49
CA VAL A 10 -15.83 5.27 -42.26
C VAL A 10 -15.19 6.04 -41.12
N ILE A 11 -16.01 6.80 -40.40
CA ILE A 11 -15.68 7.39 -39.11
C ILE A 11 -15.50 6.25 -38.11
N PHE A 12 -14.25 5.87 -37.84
CA PHE A 12 -13.87 5.03 -36.70
C PHE A 12 -13.80 5.91 -35.44
N LEU A 13 -14.97 6.33 -34.95
CA LEU A 13 -15.12 6.94 -33.62
C LEU A 13 -16.05 6.06 -32.80
N LEU A 14 -15.51 4.96 -32.25
CA LEU A 14 -16.14 4.24 -31.15
C LEU A 14 -15.05 3.55 -30.32
N GLY A 15 -14.96 3.94 -29.05
CA GLY A 15 -14.34 3.10 -28.03
C GLY A 15 -13.15 3.67 -27.25
N ALA A 16 -13.09 4.98 -26.98
CA ALA A 16 -12.41 5.42 -25.76
C ALA A 16 -13.30 5.06 -24.55
N GLY A 17 -13.48 3.77 -24.31
CA GLY A 17 -14.05 3.30 -23.06
C GLY A 17 -13.10 3.79 -21.98
N SER A 18 -13.60 4.64 -21.08
CA SER A 18 -12.93 4.91 -19.82
C SER A 18 -12.59 3.56 -19.23
N ALA A 19 -11.31 3.17 -19.26
CA ALA A 19 -10.85 2.05 -18.48
C ALA A 19 -11.10 2.45 -17.03
N SER A 20 -12.26 2.08 -16.49
CA SER A 20 -12.54 2.21 -15.06
C SER A 20 -11.37 1.53 -14.38
N ALA A 21 -10.51 2.33 -13.74
CA ALA A 21 -9.43 1.79 -12.93
C ALA A 21 -10.08 0.78 -12.00
N GLN A 22 -9.69 -0.49 -12.14
CA GLN A 22 -10.27 -1.55 -11.32
C GLN A 22 -10.11 -1.16 -9.85
N GLU A 23 -11.20 -1.30 -9.10
CA GLU A 23 -11.21 -0.96 -7.69
C GLU A 23 -10.24 -1.88 -6.95
N ILE A 24 -9.21 -1.28 -6.36
CA ILE A 24 -8.22 -1.99 -5.55
C ILE A 24 -8.82 -2.32 -4.19
N THR A 25 -8.75 -3.60 -3.81
CA THR A 25 -9.29 -4.14 -2.56
C THR A 25 -8.28 -5.02 -1.84
N PHE A 26 -8.51 -5.27 -0.55
CA PHE A 26 -7.64 -6.13 0.22
C PHE A 26 -7.61 -7.54 -0.35
N ARG A 27 -8.79 -8.16 -0.57
CA ARG A 27 -8.88 -9.54 -1.04
C ARG A 27 -8.29 -9.76 -2.43
N LYS A 28 -8.53 -8.83 -3.36
CA LYS A 28 -8.12 -9.01 -4.76
C LYS A 28 -6.65 -8.66 -4.99
N ASP A 29 -6.14 -7.64 -4.31
CA ASP A 29 -4.86 -7.03 -4.69
C ASP A 29 -3.82 -7.09 -3.55
N ILE A 30 -4.22 -6.77 -2.33
CA ILE A 30 -3.27 -6.68 -1.20
C ILE A 30 -2.95 -8.04 -0.60
N ALA A 31 -3.95 -8.88 -0.37
CA ALA A 31 -3.76 -10.19 0.25
C ALA A 31 -2.85 -11.10 -0.60
N PRO A 32 -3.00 -11.19 -1.94
CA PRO A 32 -2.06 -11.94 -2.77
C PRO A 32 -0.64 -11.35 -2.76
N LEU A 33 -0.53 -10.02 -2.81
CA LEU A 33 0.76 -9.34 -2.78
C LEU A 33 1.48 -9.53 -1.44
N TRP A 34 0.75 -9.37 -0.33
CA TRP A 34 1.23 -9.63 1.02
C TRP A 34 1.64 -11.10 1.18
N HIS A 35 0.84 -12.03 0.65
CA HIS A 35 1.18 -13.45 0.70
C HIS A 35 2.51 -13.71 -0.01
N ALA A 36 2.70 -13.14 -1.20
CA ALA A 36 3.91 -13.31 -1.99
C ALA A 36 5.16 -12.62 -1.41
N LYS A 37 5.00 -11.50 -0.71
CA LYS A 37 6.13 -10.61 -0.33
C LYS A 37 6.40 -10.50 1.16
N CYS A 38 5.44 -10.83 2.01
CA CYS A 38 5.49 -10.53 3.45
C CYS A 38 5.24 -11.74 4.34
N SER A 39 4.45 -12.72 3.87
CA SER A 39 3.91 -13.80 4.72
C SER A 39 4.98 -14.67 5.38
N VAL A 40 6.18 -14.79 4.80
CA VAL A 40 7.26 -15.62 5.36
C VAL A 40 7.62 -15.22 6.80
N CYS A 41 7.56 -13.91 7.12
CA CYS A 41 7.87 -13.39 8.46
C CYS A 41 6.64 -12.93 9.25
N HIS A 42 5.49 -12.71 8.59
CA HIS A 42 4.31 -12.04 9.19
C HIS A 42 3.04 -12.91 9.26
N ASN A 43 3.15 -14.23 9.06
CA ASN A 43 2.03 -15.19 9.05
C ASN A 43 1.41 -15.52 10.43
N ASP A 44 0.56 -16.53 10.48
CA ASP A 44 -0.17 -17.00 11.66
C ASP A 44 0.72 -17.48 12.83
N SER A 45 1.96 -17.89 12.55
CA SER A 45 2.97 -18.25 13.55
C SER A 45 3.78 -17.05 14.06
N ALA A 46 3.53 -15.84 13.55
CA ALA A 46 4.15 -14.61 14.02
C ALA A 46 3.46 -14.10 15.32
N PRO A 47 4.20 -13.42 16.22
CA PRO A 47 3.64 -12.85 17.45
C PRO A 47 2.64 -11.73 17.15
N GLU A 48 1.68 -11.50 18.05
CA GLU A 48 0.89 -10.27 18.01
C GLU A 48 1.80 -9.05 18.20
N ARG A 49 1.36 -7.88 17.73
CA ARG A 49 2.19 -6.66 17.77
C ARG A 49 2.68 -6.33 19.17
N ALA A 50 1.83 -6.46 20.18
CA ALA A 50 2.20 -6.16 21.56
C ALA A 50 3.34 -7.07 22.04
N ASP A 51 3.26 -8.37 21.75
CA ASP A 51 4.30 -9.34 22.10
C ASP A 51 5.59 -9.09 21.33
N PHE A 52 5.50 -8.76 20.04
CA PHE A 52 6.67 -8.39 19.23
C PHE A 52 7.46 -7.24 19.86
N LEU A 53 6.77 -6.21 20.37
CA LEU A 53 7.42 -5.05 21.01
C LEU A 53 8.09 -5.38 22.36
N LEU A 54 7.69 -6.46 23.02
CA LEU A 54 8.33 -6.90 24.27
C LEU A 54 9.69 -7.56 24.02
N ASP A 55 9.91 -8.14 22.83
CA ASP A 55 11.16 -8.81 22.45
C ASP A 55 11.46 -8.69 20.94
N GLU A 56 11.60 -7.46 20.44
CA GLU A 56 11.80 -7.22 19.00
C GLU A 56 13.03 -8.00 18.48
N LYS A 57 14.14 -7.96 19.22
CA LYS A 57 15.40 -8.62 18.83
C LYS A 57 15.27 -10.14 18.81
N GLY A 58 14.59 -10.74 19.78
CA GLY A 58 14.43 -12.19 19.83
C GLY A 58 13.51 -12.72 18.72
N PHE A 59 12.49 -11.96 18.32
CA PHE A 59 11.66 -12.30 17.16
C PHE A 59 12.37 -12.05 15.83
N GLU A 60 13.09 -10.94 15.69
CA GLU A 60 13.90 -10.66 14.49
C GLU A 60 14.96 -11.74 14.25
N ALA A 61 15.62 -12.23 15.32
CA ALA A 61 16.57 -13.34 15.23
C ALA A 61 15.93 -14.66 14.74
N LYS A 62 14.61 -14.80 14.87
CA LYS A 62 13.82 -15.93 14.38
C LYS A 62 13.13 -15.64 13.04
N LEU A 63 13.48 -14.52 12.39
CA LEU A 63 12.85 -14.03 11.16
C LEU A 63 11.33 -13.88 11.32
N LYS A 64 10.89 -13.37 12.47
CA LYS A 64 9.48 -13.06 12.75
C LYS A 64 9.31 -11.55 12.91
N GLY A 65 8.35 -11.01 12.17
CA GLY A 65 7.77 -9.69 12.45
C GLY A 65 6.47 -9.83 13.23
N PRO A 66 5.72 -8.74 13.48
CA PRO A 66 4.38 -8.84 14.06
C PRO A 66 3.39 -9.45 13.05
N ARG A 67 2.40 -10.20 13.54
CA ARG A 67 1.38 -10.87 12.76
C ARG A 67 0.53 -9.91 11.92
N MET A 68 0.37 -10.21 10.64
CA MET A 68 -0.32 -9.37 9.65
C MET A 68 -1.15 -10.20 8.65
N ASP A 69 -1.54 -11.41 9.01
CA ASP A 69 -2.12 -12.45 8.13
C ASP A 69 -3.63 -12.34 7.90
N THR A 70 -4.33 -11.47 8.63
CA THR A 70 -5.75 -11.16 8.42
C THR A 70 -5.94 -9.68 8.13
N TYR A 71 -7.09 -9.32 7.55
CA TYR A 71 -7.40 -7.93 7.24
C TYR A 71 -7.32 -7.03 8.48
N GLU A 72 -7.93 -7.43 9.60
CA GLU A 72 -7.98 -6.66 10.84
C GLU A 72 -6.58 -6.41 11.41
N ARG A 73 -5.73 -7.45 11.40
CA ARG A 73 -4.33 -7.34 11.83
C ARG A 73 -3.52 -6.48 10.88
N PHE A 74 -3.79 -6.55 9.58
CA PHE A 74 -3.09 -5.76 8.58
C PHE A 74 -3.42 -4.25 8.70
N ILE A 75 -4.71 -3.90 8.81
CA ILE A 75 -5.14 -2.49 8.89
C ILE A 75 -4.77 -1.81 10.21
N ALA A 76 -4.44 -2.59 11.24
CA ALA A 76 -3.93 -2.09 12.52
C ALA A 76 -2.65 -1.24 12.36
N PHE A 77 -1.86 -1.51 11.31
CA PHE A 77 -0.63 -0.79 10.95
C PHE A 77 -0.86 0.36 9.97
N VAL A 78 -2.10 0.55 9.51
CA VAL A 78 -2.50 1.64 8.62
C VAL A 78 -3.19 2.73 9.42
N ALA A 79 -4.33 2.40 10.04
CA ALA A 79 -5.22 3.38 10.65
C ALA A 79 -4.99 3.54 12.16
N TRP A 80 -5.17 2.47 12.95
CA TRP A 80 -5.01 2.45 14.40
C TRP A 80 -4.91 0.99 14.88
N PRO A 81 -4.09 0.64 15.89
CA PRO A 81 -3.36 1.52 16.81
C PRO A 81 -1.99 2.01 16.31
N ASP A 82 -1.39 1.39 15.29
CA ASP A 82 -0.06 1.77 14.82
C ASP A 82 -0.13 2.61 13.56
N THR A 83 -0.79 3.76 13.66
CA THR A 83 -1.07 4.64 12.53
C THR A 83 0.18 4.94 11.71
N GLY A 84 0.06 4.76 10.40
CA GLY A 84 1.13 5.06 9.44
C GLY A 84 2.30 4.07 9.47
N ALA A 85 2.27 2.99 10.25
CA ALA A 85 3.39 2.06 10.33
C ALA A 85 3.65 1.35 9.01
N LEU A 86 2.61 0.79 8.37
CA LEU A 86 2.72 0.18 7.05
C LEU A 86 3.35 1.17 6.06
N MET A 87 2.83 2.39 6.03
CA MET A 87 3.29 3.45 5.13
C MET A 87 4.78 3.73 5.35
N ARG A 88 5.22 3.94 6.59
CA ARG A 88 6.63 4.20 6.90
C ARG A 88 7.58 3.05 6.55
N ARG A 89 7.12 1.81 6.69
CA ARG A 89 7.95 0.63 6.45
C ARG A 89 8.07 0.33 4.96
N LEU A 90 7.03 0.65 4.18
CA LEU A 90 6.98 0.46 2.73
C LEU A 90 7.34 1.70 1.90
N ASP A 91 7.53 2.87 2.52
CA ASP A 91 7.84 4.10 1.78
C ASP A 91 9.15 3.96 0.98
N ASP A 92 9.18 4.55 -0.20
CA ASP A 92 10.35 4.63 -1.08
C ASP A 92 11.35 5.71 -0.66
N GLY A 93 11.04 6.50 0.38
CA GLY A 93 11.88 7.57 0.87
C GLY A 93 11.56 8.93 0.26
N THR A 94 10.58 9.02 -0.64
CA THR A 94 10.23 10.28 -1.33
C THR A 94 9.10 11.04 -0.63
N SER A 95 8.41 10.43 0.34
CA SER A 95 7.30 11.08 1.04
C SER A 95 7.79 12.20 1.97
N PRO A 96 6.96 13.22 2.24
CA PRO A 96 7.24 14.17 3.31
C PRO A 96 7.53 13.43 4.63
N ASN A 97 8.54 13.90 5.37
CA ASN A 97 9.00 13.30 6.63
C ASN A 97 9.71 11.93 6.51
N ALA A 98 9.97 11.43 5.30
CA ALA A 98 10.73 10.17 5.11
C ALA A 98 12.24 10.34 5.39
N GLY A 99 12.75 11.57 5.35
CA GLY A 99 14.18 11.85 5.55
C GLY A 99 15.08 11.33 4.42
N GLY A 100 14.52 11.09 3.24
CA GLY A 100 15.25 10.67 2.04
C GLY A 100 15.71 9.21 2.04
N LYS A 101 15.24 8.38 2.97
CA LYS A 101 15.59 6.96 3.05
C LYS A 101 14.35 6.08 2.92
N PRO A 102 14.40 5.00 2.12
CA PRO A 102 13.33 4.02 2.07
C PRO A 102 13.08 3.38 3.44
N GLY A 103 11.84 2.98 3.67
CA GLY A 103 11.48 2.14 4.80
C GLY A 103 12.16 0.77 4.71
N ASN A 104 12.41 0.14 5.86
CA ASN A 104 13.12 -1.13 5.94
C ASN A 104 12.33 -2.34 5.38
N MET A 105 11.09 -2.18 4.94
CA MET A 105 10.31 -3.23 4.27
C MET A 105 10.10 -2.94 2.79
N TYR A 106 10.46 -1.76 2.28
CA TYR A 106 10.36 -1.41 0.85
C TYR A 106 11.10 -2.40 -0.05
N GLN A 107 12.29 -2.84 0.39
CA GLN A 107 13.11 -3.85 -0.29
C GLN A 107 12.38 -5.18 -0.54
N ASN A 108 11.41 -5.54 0.30
CA ASN A 108 10.66 -6.78 0.17
C ASN A 108 9.52 -6.69 -0.85
N LEU A 109 9.20 -5.49 -1.35
CA LEU A 109 8.16 -5.31 -2.38
C LEU A 109 8.56 -5.90 -3.73
N GLY A 110 9.83 -6.22 -3.97
CA GLY A 110 10.27 -6.76 -5.24
C GLY A 110 11.78 -6.87 -5.37
N SER A 111 12.22 -7.70 -6.32
CA SER A 111 13.63 -7.95 -6.61
C SER A 111 14.27 -6.81 -7.43
N THR A 112 13.44 -6.01 -8.11
CA THR A 112 13.88 -4.86 -8.93
C THR A 112 13.21 -3.57 -8.45
N ASP A 113 13.81 -2.42 -8.75
CA ASP A 113 13.20 -1.11 -8.46
C ASP A 113 11.83 -0.94 -9.13
N ALA A 114 11.71 -1.40 -10.38
CA ALA A 114 10.46 -1.35 -11.11
C ALA A 114 9.35 -2.16 -10.44
N GLU A 115 9.67 -3.37 -9.95
CA GLU A 115 8.72 -4.22 -9.22
C GLU A 115 8.34 -3.58 -7.88
N ARG A 116 9.31 -3.04 -7.12
CA ARG A 116 9.04 -2.36 -5.85
C ARG A 116 8.14 -1.14 -6.05
N ALA A 117 8.41 -0.32 -7.05
CA ALA A 117 7.59 0.85 -7.36
C ALA A 117 6.17 0.46 -7.81
N ALA A 118 6.03 -0.57 -8.65
CA ALA A 118 4.73 -1.07 -9.08
C ALA A 118 3.90 -1.60 -7.90
N ASN A 119 4.50 -2.40 -7.03
CA ASN A 119 3.82 -2.96 -5.87
C ASN A 119 3.52 -1.89 -4.80
N LEU A 120 4.41 -0.92 -4.59
CA LEU A 120 4.14 0.22 -3.72
C LEU A 120 2.94 1.05 -4.21
N LYS A 121 2.80 1.21 -5.53
CA LYS A 121 1.64 1.92 -6.11
C LYS A 121 0.32 1.24 -5.77
N ILE A 122 0.28 -0.10 -5.72
CA ILE A 122 -0.92 -0.86 -5.31
C ILE A 122 -1.26 -0.54 -3.84
N PHE A 123 -0.28 -0.58 -2.93
CA PHE A 123 -0.47 -0.20 -1.53
C PHE A 123 -0.95 1.25 -1.37
N LYS A 124 -0.31 2.21 -2.06
CA LYS A 124 -0.69 3.63 -2.04
C LYS A 124 -2.14 3.83 -2.52
N ALA A 125 -2.51 3.19 -3.62
CA ALA A 125 -3.87 3.25 -4.17
C ALA A 125 -4.91 2.64 -3.21
N TRP A 126 -4.60 1.50 -2.60
CA TRP A 126 -5.49 0.83 -1.66
C TRP A 126 -5.70 1.60 -0.35
N VAL A 127 -4.63 2.17 0.21
CA VAL A 127 -4.71 2.99 1.43
C VAL A 127 -5.60 4.20 1.17
N GLY A 128 -5.50 4.80 -0.02
CA GLY A 128 -6.41 5.86 -0.47
C GLY A 128 -5.66 7.06 -1.05
N GLU A 129 -6.30 7.78 -1.96
CA GLU A 129 -5.74 9.00 -2.54
C GLU A 129 -5.48 10.05 -1.45
N GLY A 130 -4.23 10.54 -1.39
CA GLY A 130 -3.79 11.49 -0.36
C GLY A 130 -3.72 10.93 1.07
N ALA A 131 -3.93 9.62 1.25
CA ALA A 131 -3.90 8.96 2.56
C ALA A 131 -2.51 8.39 2.92
N TRP A 132 -1.56 8.37 1.97
CA TRP A 132 -0.19 7.93 2.23
C TRP A 132 0.56 8.96 3.08
N ASN A 133 0.44 8.80 4.40
CA ASN A 133 0.97 9.71 5.40
C ASN A 133 1.86 8.94 6.40
N LEU A 134 3.03 9.51 6.70
CA LEU A 134 4.03 8.93 7.59
C LEU A 134 3.85 9.33 9.07
N ASN A 135 2.93 10.25 9.36
CA ASN A 135 2.63 10.71 10.71
C ASN A 135 2.19 9.55 11.62
N ARG A 136 2.44 9.70 12.91
CA ARG A 136 2.03 8.75 13.96
C ARG A 136 0.75 9.24 14.62
N TRP A 137 0.14 8.36 15.40
CA TRP A 137 -0.96 8.75 16.28
C TRP A 137 -0.59 9.96 17.14
N GLU A 138 0.59 9.95 17.74
CA GLU A 138 1.13 11.06 18.52
C GLU A 138 2.26 11.79 17.78
N LYS A 139 2.51 13.04 18.18
CA LYS A 139 3.64 13.83 17.69
C LYS A 139 4.95 13.09 18.00
N ARG A 140 5.86 13.06 17.03
CA ARG A 140 7.21 12.50 17.24
C ARG A 140 8.25 13.43 16.65
N LYS A 141 9.10 13.98 17.53
CA LYS A 141 10.10 14.99 17.17
C LYS A 141 9.44 16.19 16.49
N ASP A 142 9.87 16.53 15.28
CA ASP A 142 9.39 17.58 14.39
C ASP A 142 8.16 17.17 13.57
N VAL A 143 7.82 15.88 13.52
CA VAL A 143 6.65 15.37 12.80
C VAL A 143 5.41 15.48 13.69
N ALA A 144 4.41 16.22 13.22
CA ALA A 144 3.12 16.36 13.89
C ALA A 144 2.38 15.01 14.01
N ALA A 145 1.45 14.95 14.96
CA ALA A 145 0.47 13.86 15.03
C ALA A 145 -0.36 13.80 13.74
N VAL A 146 -0.92 12.64 13.45
CA VAL A 146 -1.93 12.47 12.39
C VAL A 146 -3.18 13.28 12.75
N THR A 147 -3.77 13.95 11.76
CA THR A 147 -5.02 14.70 11.94
C THR A 147 -6.23 13.86 11.54
N LYS A 148 -7.42 14.25 12.00
CA LYS A 148 -8.68 13.61 11.57
C LYS A 148 -8.87 13.64 10.05
N ASP A 149 -8.58 14.78 9.42
CA ASP A 149 -8.67 14.94 7.96
C ASP A 149 -7.73 14.00 7.21
N GLN A 150 -6.56 13.68 7.79
CA GLN A 150 -5.63 12.71 7.21
C GLN A 150 -6.16 11.28 7.36
N LEU A 151 -6.78 10.96 8.49
CA LEU A 151 -7.42 9.66 8.72
C LEU A 151 -8.63 9.44 7.80
N ASP A 152 -9.44 10.46 7.51
CA ASP A 152 -10.64 10.34 6.67
C ASP A 152 -10.34 10.00 5.19
N LYS A 153 -9.09 10.21 4.77
CA LYS A 153 -8.63 9.81 3.44
C LYS A 153 -8.38 8.30 3.36
N ILE A 154 -8.15 7.62 4.47
CA ILE A 154 -7.90 6.18 4.50
C ILE A 154 -9.17 5.43 4.07
N LYS A 155 -9.05 4.56 3.06
CA LYS A 155 -10.17 3.80 2.48
C LYS A 155 -10.12 2.30 2.79
N ILE A 156 -8.94 1.67 2.63
CA ILE A 156 -8.64 0.28 3.02
C ILE A 156 -9.76 -0.72 2.68
N LYS A 157 -10.30 -0.67 1.46
CA LYS A 157 -11.43 -1.52 1.07
C LYS A 157 -11.09 -3.01 1.21
N TYR A 158 -12.02 -3.82 1.72
CA TYR A 158 -11.82 -5.26 1.92
C TYR A 158 -11.96 -6.06 0.62
#